data_AF-A0A438DLL5-F1
#
_entry.id   AF-A0A438DLL5-F1
#
_cell.length_a   1.000
_cell.length_b   1.000
_cell.length_c   1.000
_cell.angle_alpha   90.00
_cell.angle_beta   90.00
_cell.angle_gamma   90.00
#
_symmetry.space_group_name_H-M   'P 1'
#
loop_
_entity.id
_entity.type
_entity.pdbx_description
1 polymer ?
#
loop_
_entity_poly.entity_id
_entity_poly.type
_entity_poly.pdbx_seq_one_letter_code
_entity_poly.pdbx_strand_id
1 'polypeptide(L)'
;MLVGDDVTVLDATGKFVMPGGIDPHTHLAMEFMGTETIDDFFSGQAAALAGGTTMHIDFVYQSRAAYQRWKSWLRRKGALMINDELLLEGLKKCKSLGALAMVHAENGDAVFEGQKRMIELGITGPEGHALSRPPVLEGEATARAIRLASFVNTPLYVVHVMSIDAMEEIAKARKSGFFNSYIYITCLLC
;
A
#
# COMPACT_ATOMS: atom_id res chain seq x y z
N MET A 1 20.51 -16.11 -39.95
CA MET A 1 20.32 -16.76 -38.64
C MET A 1 19.42 -17.95 -38.89
N LEU A 2 19.91 -19.18 -38.71
CA LEU A 2 19.07 -20.37 -38.82
C LEU A 2 18.40 -20.57 -37.46
N VAL A 3 17.07 -20.49 -37.43
CA VAL A 3 16.28 -20.82 -36.25
C VAL A 3 15.95 -22.31 -36.35
N GLY A 4 16.11 -23.06 -35.26
CA GLY A 4 15.82 -24.50 -35.26
C GLY A 4 14.33 -24.78 -35.46
N ASP A 5 14.01 -25.95 -36.00
CA ASP A 5 12.63 -26.32 -36.37
C ASP A 5 11.65 -26.34 -35.18
N ASP A 6 12.16 -26.48 -33.95
CA ASP A 6 11.36 -26.54 -32.71
C ASP A 6 11.12 -25.17 -32.04
N VAL A 7 11.52 -24.07 -32.69
CA VAL A 7 11.40 -22.72 -32.11
C VAL A 7 10.16 -22.00 -32.62
N THR A 8 9.30 -21.58 -31.68
CA THR A 8 8.20 -20.67 -32.00
C THR A 8 8.72 -19.25 -32.21
N VAL A 9 8.56 -18.72 -33.43
CA VAL A 9 8.92 -17.34 -33.78
C VAL A 9 7.70 -16.44 -33.66
N LEU A 10 7.84 -15.35 -32.91
CA LEU A 10 6.82 -14.30 -32.79
C LEU A 10 7.30 -13.04 -33.51
N ASP A 11 6.50 -12.51 -34.44
CA ASP A 11 6.81 -11.27 -35.15
C ASP A 11 6.53 -10.05 -34.26
N ALA A 12 7.59 -9.36 -33.85
CA ALA A 12 7.54 -8.13 -33.07
C ALA A 12 7.86 -6.88 -33.92
N THR A 13 7.78 -6.96 -35.26
CA THR A 13 8.05 -5.82 -36.15
C THR A 13 7.14 -4.64 -35.82
N GLY A 14 7.75 -3.48 -35.53
CA GLY A 14 7.02 -2.28 -35.11
C GLY A 14 6.39 -2.36 -33.71
N LYS A 15 6.83 -3.29 -32.86
CA LYS A 15 6.40 -3.45 -31.46
C LYS A 15 7.55 -3.19 -30.48
N PHE A 16 7.20 -2.93 -29.22
CA PHE A 16 8.16 -2.90 -28.12
C PHE A 16 8.18 -4.27 -27.42
N VAL A 17 9.39 -4.79 -27.18
CA VAL A 17 9.60 -5.97 -26.33
C VAL A 17 10.11 -5.48 -24.99
N MET A 18 9.31 -5.68 -23.94
CA MET A 18 9.58 -5.18 -22.59
C MET A 18 9.50 -6.35 -21.59
N PRO A 19 10.16 -6.24 -20.41
CA PRO A 19 9.83 -7.09 -19.29
C PRO A 19 8.34 -7.00 -18.97
N GLY A 20 7.73 -8.10 -18.56
CA GLY A 20 6.36 -8.05 -18.06
C GLY A 20 6.26 -7.20 -16.79
N GLY A 21 5.10 -6.56 -16.61
CA GLY A 21 4.85 -5.71 -15.46
C GLY A 21 4.91 -6.48 -14.14
N ILE A 22 5.31 -5.79 -13.07
CA ILE A 22 5.20 -6.27 -11.69
C ILE A 22 4.25 -5.33 -10.97
N ASP A 23 3.11 -5.87 -10.51
CA ASP A 23 2.17 -5.15 -9.67
C ASP A 23 2.41 -5.51 -8.19
N PRO A 24 3.10 -4.67 -7.40
CA PRO A 24 3.45 -5.02 -6.03
C PRO A 24 2.30 -4.77 -5.04
N HIS A 25 1.08 -4.43 -5.50
CA HIS A 25 -0.02 -4.09 -4.62
C HIS A 25 -1.36 -4.62 -5.13
N THR A 26 -1.59 -5.91 -4.91
CA THR A 26 -2.90 -6.55 -5.17
C THR A 26 -3.59 -6.99 -3.89
N HIS A 27 -4.91 -7.19 -3.98
CA HIS A 27 -5.74 -7.80 -2.96
C HIS A 27 -6.72 -8.76 -3.64
N LEU A 28 -6.28 -10.00 -3.90
CA LEU A 28 -7.05 -11.03 -4.58
C LEU A 28 -7.68 -12.00 -3.57
N ALA A 29 -8.95 -12.35 -3.77
CA ALA A 29 -9.75 -13.11 -2.82
C ALA A 29 -9.63 -12.58 -1.37
N MET A 30 -9.58 -11.25 -1.20
CA MET A 30 -9.43 -10.61 0.11
C MET A 30 -10.81 -10.42 0.76
N GLU A 31 -11.00 -11.03 1.94
CA GLU A 31 -12.13 -10.70 2.81
C GLU A 31 -11.96 -9.31 3.45
N PHE A 32 -12.78 -8.35 3.04
CA PHE A 32 -12.74 -6.98 3.53
C PHE A 32 -14.13 -6.35 3.66
N MET A 33 -14.35 -5.61 4.75
CA MET A 33 -15.61 -4.90 5.04
C MET A 33 -16.91 -5.74 4.90
N GLY A 34 -16.83 -7.05 5.20
CA GLY A 34 -17.98 -7.95 5.24
C GLY A 34 -18.28 -8.69 3.93
N THR A 35 -17.42 -8.57 2.93
CA THR A 35 -17.49 -9.32 1.67
C THR A 35 -16.09 -9.71 1.19
N GLU A 36 -15.99 -10.40 0.07
CA GLU A 36 -14.73 -10.77 -0.57
C GLU A 36 -14.58 -10.02 -1.90
N THR A 37 -13.35 -9.68 -2.28
CA THR A 37 -13.07 -9.13 -3.62
C THR A 37 -13.49 -10.11 -4.70
N ILE A 38 -14.13 -9.61 -5.77
CA ILE A 38 -14.64 -10.47 -6.85
C ILE A 38 -13.53 -11.18 -7.64
N ASP A 39 -12.36 -10.55 -7.75
CA ASP A 39 -11.21 -11.16 -8.38
C ASP A 39 -10.49 -12.09 -7.40
N ASP A 40 -10.38 -13.36 -7.79
CA ASP A 40 -9.59 -14.36 -7.10
C ASP A 40 -8.17 -14.45 -7.70
N PHE A 41 -7.36 -15.39 -7.21
CA PHE A 41 -6.01 -15.57 -7.74
C PHE A 41 -5.98 -15.98 -9.21
N PHE A 42 -7.00 -16.68 -9.72
CA PHE A 42 -7.07 -17.09 -11.11
C PHE A 42 -7.53 -15.94 -12.01
N SER A 43 -8.67 -15.31 -11.70
CA SER A 43 -9.21 -14.21 -12.50
C SER A 43 -8.29 -12.99 -12.47
N GLY A 44 -7.73 -12.67 -11.30
CA GLY A 44 -6.78 -11.57 -11.12
C GLY A 44 -5.47 -11.79 -11.90
N GLN A 45 -4.93 -13.01 -11.91
CA GLN A 45 -3.75 -13.33 -12.74
C GLN A 45 -4.07 -13.27 -14.24
N ALA A 46 -5.25 -13.75 -14.66
CA ALA A 46 -5.67 -13.68 -16.04
C ALA A 46 -5.81 -12.21 -16.50
N ALA A 47 -6.41 -11.35 -15.68
CA ALA A 47 -6.52 -9.92 -15.93
C ALA A 47 -5.15 -9.24 -16.01
N ALA A 48 -4.25 -9.54 -15.06
CA ALA A 48 -2.88 -9.04 -15.05
C ALA A 48 -2.14 -9.40 -16.35
N LEU A 49 -2.18 -10.67 -16.75
CA LEU A 49 -1.51 -11.15 -17.97
C LEU A 49 -2.09 -10.47 -19.23
N ALA A 50 -3.41 -10.30 -19.32
CA ALA A 50 -4.05 -9.59 -20.43
C ALA A 50 -3.60 -8.12 -20.54
N GLY A 51 -3.27 -7.48 -19.41
CA GLY A 51 -2.70 -6.14 -19.33
C GLY A 51 -1.18 -6.05 -19.51
N GLY A 52 -0.48 -7.18 -19.66
CA GLY A 52 0.98 -7.24 -19.76
C GLY A 52 1.72 -7.29 -18.41
N THR A 53 1.00 -7.42 -17.29
CA THR A 53 1.57 -7.69 -15.96
C THR A 53 1.79 -9.20 -15.79
N THR A 54 3.01 -9.60 -15.46
CA THR A 54 3.40 -11.02 -15.36
C THR A 54 3.69 -11.48 -13.93
N MET A 55 3.65 -10.56 -12.97
CA MET A 55 3.82 -10.86 -11.55
C MET A 55 2.98 -9.90 -10.71
N HIS A 56 2.36 -10.42 -9.67
CA HIS A 56 1.77 -9.61 -8.62
C HIS A 56 2.35 -9.96 -7.24
N ILE A 57 2.26 -9.02 -6.30
CA ILE A 57 2.56 -9.23 -4.88
C ILE A 57 1.30 -8.89 -4.10
N ASP A 58 0.70 -9.91 -3.52
CA ASP A 58 -0.54 -9.80 -2.76
C ASP A 58 -0.29 -9.62 -1.26
N PHE A 59 -1.21 -8.95 -0.57
CA PHE A 59 -1.11 -8.69 0.85
C PHE A 59 -1.82 -9.77 1.66
N VAL A 60 -1.04 -10.57 2.39
CA VAL A 60 -1.60 -11.50 3.39
C VAL A 60 -2.28 -10.71 4.51
N TYR A 61 -3.61 -10.74 4.52
CA TYR A 61 -4.42 -10.11 5.55
C TYR A 61 -4.50 -10.97 6.81
N GLN A 62 -3.80 -10.57 7.87
CA GLN A 62 -3.95 -11.19 9.18
C GLN A 62 -5.03 -10.47 9.99
N SER A 63 -6.24 -11.02 10.02
CA SER A 63 -7.29 -10.48 10.87
C SER A 63 -6.83 -10.46 12.33
N ARG A 64 -7.36 -9.51 13.11
CA ARG A 64 -7.06 -9.40 14.54
C ARG A 64 -7.32 -10.71 15.30
N ALA A 65 -8.25 -11.56 14.83
CA ALA A 65 -8.53 -12.88 15.38
C ALA A 65 -7.39 -13.88 15.12
N ALA A 66 -6.76 -13.86 13.95
CA ALA A 66 -5.58 -14.67 13.64
C ALA A 66 -4.36 -14.26 14.50
N TYR A 67 -4.19 -12.96 14.76
CA TYR A 67 -3.16 -12.44 15.66
C TYR A 67 -3.43 -12.75 17.14
N GLN A 68 -4.70 -12.67 17.59
CA GLN A 68 -5.11 -12.99 18.98
C GLN A 68 -4.89 -14.47 19.35
N ARG A 69 -4.85 -15.39 18.37
CA ARG A 69 -4.45 -16.78 18.60
C ARG A 69 -2.97 -16.91 18.98
N TRP A 70 -2.13 -15.91 18.69
CA TRP A 70 -0.69 -15.92 18.95
C TRP A 70 -0.23 -15.04 20.12
N LYS A 71 -0.94 -13.97 20.46
CA LYS A 71 -0.63 -13.12 21.64
C LYS A 71 -1.89 -12.64 22.36
N SER A 72 -2.01 -13.06 23.61
CA SER A 72 -2.79 -12.34 24.61
C SER A 72 -2.21 -10.93 24.79
N TRP A 73 -3.08 -9.95 25.10
CA TRP A 73 -2.80 -8.54 25.48
C TRP A 73 -3.04 -7.42 24.40
N LEU A 74 -4.18 -6.71 24.58
CA LEU A 74 -4.46 -5.24 24.48
C LEU A 74 -4.97 -4.51 23.18
N ARG A 75 -6.12 -3.79 23.42
CA ARG A 75 -6.67 -2.45 23.02
C ARG A 75 -7.12 -2.04 21.58
N ARG A 76 -8.36 -1.50 21.48
CA ARG A 76 -9.16 -0.93 20.34
C ARG A 76 -8.66 0.49 19.93
N LYS A 77 -8.91 1.08 18.74
CA LYS A 77 -9.93 0.98 17.65
C LYS A 77 -9.30 0.70 16.28
N GLY A 78 -9.92 0.15 15.25
CA GLY A 78 -11.22 -0.51 15.06
C GLY A 78 -11.24 -1.49 13.87
N ALA A 79 -10.13 -1.63 13.14
CA ALA A 79 -9.85 -2.76 12.25
C ALA A 79 -8.33 -3.00 12.15
N LEU A 80 -7.58 -2.02 11.63
CA LEU A 80 -6.14 -2.19 11.28
C LEU A 80 -5.21 -1.06 11.74
N MET A 81 -5.74 0.06 12.23
CA MET A 81 -4.92 1.18 12.67
C MET A 81 -4.05 0.80 13.88
N ILE A 82 -2.78 1.19 13.83
CA ILE A 82 -1.83 1.12 14.94
C ILE A 82 -1.46 2.53 15.39
N ASN A 83 -1.07 2.68 16.66
CA ASN A 83 -0.54 3.94 17.19
C ASN A 83 0.97 4.06 16.92
N ASP A 84 1.56 5.22 17.20
CA ASP A 84 2.99 5.47 16.95
C ASP A 84 3.91 4.55 17.77
N GLU A 85 3.48 4.13 18.96
CA GLU A 85 4.21 3.16 19.80
C GLU A 85 4.37 1.82 19.07
N LEU A 86 3.27 1.24 18.59
CA LEU A 86 3.27 0.00 17.82
C LEU A 86 3.96 0.15 16.46
N LEU A 87 3.83 1.31 15.80
CA LEU A 87 4.55 1.60 14.56
C LEU A 87 6.06 1.58 14.80
N LEU A 88 6.55 2.21 15.86
CA LEU A 88 7.97 2.16 16.23
C LEU A 88 8.45 0.74 16.54
N GLU A 89 7.65 -0.06 17.24
CA GLU A 89 7.96 -1.47 17.47
C GLU A 89 8.04 -2.27 16.16
N GLY A 90 7.08 -2.07 15.26
CA GLY A 90 7.06 -2.68 13.93
C GLY A 90 8.28 -2.31 13.10
N LEU A 91 8.63 -1.01 13.05
CA LEU A 91 9.81 -0.50 12.36
C LEU A 91 11.10 -1.10 12.91
N LYS A 92 11.26 -1.16 14.24
CA LYS A 92 12.43 -1.80 14.88
C LYS A 92 12.49 -3.29 14.53
N LYS A 93 11.34 -3.97 14.48
CA LYS A 93 11.27 -5.38 14.12
C LYS A 93 11.66 -5.60 12.67
N CYS A 94 11.12 -4.82 11.74
CA CYS A 94 11.50 -4.85 10.31
C CYS A 94 13.01 -4.66 10.15
N LYS A 95 13.58 -3.65 10.81
CA LYS A 95 15.03 -3.43 10.82
C LYS A 95 15.83 -4.65 11.29
N SER A 96 15.43 -5.24 12.42
CA SER A 96 16.13 -6.42 12.97
C SER A 96 16.09 -7.65 12.06
N LEU A 97 15.10 -7.72 11.17
CA LEU A 97 14.90 -8.81 10.22
C LEU A 97 15.47 -8.50 8.82
N GLY A 98 15.92 -7.26 8.56
CA GLY A 98 16.25 -6.80 7.21
C GLY A 98 15.02 -6.69 6.29
N ALA A 99 13.81 -6.58 6.85
CA ALA A 99 12.57 -6.47 6.11
C ALA A 99 12.24 -5.01 5.77
N LEU A 100 11.55 -4.80 4.65
CA LEU A 100 11.00 -3.52 4.24
C LEU A 100 9.65 -3.28 4.93
N ALA A 101 9.51 -2.15 5.62
CA ALA A 101 8.24 -1.78 6.23
C ALA A 101 7.35 -1.07 5.20
N MET A 102 6.10 -1.53 5.03
CA MET A 102 5.08 -0.87 4.21
C MET A 102 4.03 -0.19 5.10
N VAL A 103 3.55 1.00 4.72
CA VAL A 103 2.54 1.75 5.50
C VAL A 103 1.41 2.31 4.64
N HIS A 104 0.17 2.06 5.06
CA HIS A 104 -1.00 2.85 4.66
C HIS A 104 -0.99 4.14 5.48
N ALA A 105 -0.72 5.28 4.85
CA ALA A 105 -0.45 6.53 5.54
C ALA A 105 -1.64 7.51 5.46
N GLU A 106 -2.63 7.34 6.34
CA GLU A 106 -3.68 8.35 6.59
C GLU A 106 -3.86 8.55 8.09
N ASN A 107 -4.20 9.78 8.52
CA ASN A 107 -4.52 10.04 9.91
C ASN A 107 -5.90 9.45 10.28
N GLY A 108 -5.89 8.22 10.81
CA GLY A 108 -7.12 7.47 11.08
C GLY A 108 -8.07 8.14 12.10
N ASP A 109 -7.56 8.90 13.06
CA ASP A 109 -8.41 9.62 14.01
C ASP A 109 -9.14 10.79 13.32
N ALA A 110 -8.44 11.55 12.49
CA ALA A 110 -9.02 12.65 11.73
C ALA A 110 -9.96 12.16 10.62
N VAL A 111 -9.66 11.04 9.95
CA VAL A 111 -10.57 10.40 8.98
C VAL A 111 -11.86 9.96 9.69
N PHE A 112 -11.76 9.34 10.86
CA PHE A 112 -12.93 8.90 11.62
C PHE A 112 -13.83 10.08 12.03
N GLU A 113 -13.23 11.20 12.43
CA GLU A 113 -13.96 12.43 12.72
C GLU A 113 -14.59 13.03 11.46
N GLY A 114 -13.86 13.07 10.35
CA GLY A 114 -14.37 13.52 9.05
C GLY A 114 -15.56 12.68 8.58
N GLN A 115 -15.53 11.36 8.76
CA GLN A 115 -16.62 10.46 8.39
C GLN A 115 -17.89 10.77 9.20
N LYS A 116 -17.77 10.92 10.52
CA LYS A 116 -18.91 11.32 11.37
C LYS A 116 -19.50 12.63 10.91
N ARG A 117 -18.65 13.63 10.66
CA ARG A 117 -19.09 14.94 10.19
C ARG A 117 -19.86 14.86 8.88
N MET A 118 -19.41 14.04 7.91
CA MET A 118 -20.15 13.86 6.65
C MET A 118 -21.55 13.29 6.89
N ILE A 119 -21.66 12.27 7.75
CA ILE A 119 -22.94 11.68 8.12
C ILE A 119 -23.85 12.66 8.85
N GLU A 120 -23.31 13.45 9.79
CA GLU A 120 -24.06 14.49 10.52
C GLU A 120 -24.58 15.60 9.60
N LEU A 121 -23.85 15.92 8.53
CA LEU A 121 -24.28 16.84 7.48
C LEU A 121 -25.29 16.23 6.49
N GLY A 122 -25.67 14.96 6.67
CA GLY A 122 -26.56 14.24 5.76
C GLY A 122 -25.91 13.79 4.45
N ILE A 123 -24.58 13.87 4.34
CA ILE A 123 -23.81 13.45 3.16
C ILE A 123 -23.54 11.95 3.29
N THR A 124 -24.42 11.15 2.70
CA THR A 124 -24.38 9.68 2.75
C THR A 124 -24.03 9.03 1.41
N GLY A 125 -23.85 9.82 0.35
CA GLY A 125 -23.39 9.35 -0.95
C GLY A 125 -21.88 9.06 -0.98
N PRO A 126 -21.38 8.46 -2.08
CA PRO A 126 -19.96 8.13 -2.24
C PRO A 126 -19.01 9.33 -2.09
N GLU A 127 -19.47 10.53 -2.42
CA GLU A 127 -18.72 11.78 -2.25
C GLU A 127 -18.29 12.04 -0.80
N GLY A 128 -19.10 11.58 0.17
CA GLY A 128 -18.76 11.64 1.58
C GLY A 128 -17.47 10.87 1.92
N HIS A 129 -17.14 9.83 1.15
CA HIS A 129 -15.89 9.10 1.33
C HIS A 129 -14.68 10.00 1.11
N ALA A 130 -14.59 10.66 -0.05
CA ALA A 130 -13.50 11.56 -0.39
C ALA A 130 -13.48 12.80 0.52
N LEU A 131 -14.66 13.40 0.78
CA LEU A 131 -14.78 14.59 1.62
C LEU A 131 -14.37 14.34 3.09
N SER A 132 -14.55 13.11 3.59
CA SER A 132 -14.17 12.75 4.96
C SER A 132 -12.66 12.65 5.20
N ARG A 133 -11.85 12.59 4.14
CA ARG A 133 -10.41 12.31 4.21
C ARG A 133 -9.60 13.23 3.28
N PRO A 134 -9.56 14.54 3.54
CA PRO A 134 -8.84 15.46 2.66
C PRO A 134 -7.34 15.12 2.59
N PRO A 135 -6.67 15.45 1.46
CA PRO A 135 -5.24 15.18 1.21
C PRO A 135 -4.27 15.44 2.37
N VAL A 136 -4.53 16.50 3.15
CA VAL A 136 -3.72 16.89 4.30
C VAL A 136 -3.58 15.76 5.35
N LEU A 137 -4.56 14.87 5.46
CA LEU A 137 -4.51 13.74 6.39
C LEU A 137 -3.57 12.63 5.92
N GLU A 138 -3.42 12.46 4.60
CA GLU A 138 -2.43 11.55 4.01
C GLU A 138 -1.02 12.15 4.15
N GLY A 139 -0.88 13.45 3.87
CA GLY A 139 0.38 14.19 4.03
C GLY A 139 0.93 14.14 5.46
N GLU A 140 0.08 14.41 6.46
CA GLU A 140 0.46 14.35 7.88
C GLU A 140 0.98 12.95 8.26
N ALA A 141 0.20 11.92 7.96
CA ALA A 141 0.56 10.54 8.33
C ALA A 141 1.81 10.06 7.59
N THR A 142 2.00 10.49 6.34
CA THR A 142 3.21 10.23 5.55
C THR A 142 4.43 10.87 6.20
N ALA A 143 4.36 12.16 6.52
CA ALA A 143 5.45 12.87 7.20
C ALA A 143 5.81 12.22 8.54
N ARG A 144 4.79 11.83 9.31
CA ARG A 144 4.97 11.16 10.61
C ARG A 144 5.64 9.80 10.45
N ALA A 145 5.17 8.95 9.54
CA ALA A 145 5.77 7.64 9.29
C ALA A 145 7.24 7.76 8.85
N ILE A 146 7.54 8.70 7.95
CA ILE A 146 8.91 8.99 7.48
C ILE A 146 9.82 9.37 8.65
N ARG A 147 9.37 10.28 9.54
CA ARG A 147 10.16 10.72 10.70
C ARG A 147 10.44 9.58 11.67
N LEU A 148 9.45 8.72 11.92
CA LEU A 148 9.62 7.56 12.81
C LEU A 148 10.55 6.51 12.19
N ALA A 149 10.41 6.22 10.90
CA ALA A 149 11.32 5.31 10.19
C ALA A 149 12.76 5.85 10.17
N SER A 150 12.92 7.16 9.96
CA SER A 150 14.22 7.83 10.04
C SER A 150 14.83 7.74 11.44
N PHE A 151 14.03 7.92 12.50
CA PHE A 151 14.50 7.77 13.88
C PHE A 151 14.99 6.35 14.17
N VAL A 152 14.30 5.33 13.65
CA VAL A 152 14.71 3.92 13.76
C VAL A 152 15.87 3.58 12.83
N ASN A 153 16.12 4.39 11.80
CA ASN A 153 17.04 4.13 10.70
C ASN A 153 16.72 2.78 10.01
N THR A 154 15.53 2.72 9.41
CA THR A 154 15.01 1.58 8.65
C THR A 154 14.36 2.07 7.36
N PRO A 155 14.42 1.32 6.24
CA PRO A 155 13.70 1.69 5.03
C PRO A 155 12.18 1.61 5.25
N LEU A 156 11.46 2.48 4.55
CA LEU A 156 10.01 2.64 4.62
C LEU A 156 9.44 2.74 3.22
N TYR A 157 8.37 2.02 2.94
CA TYR A 157 7.60 2.06 1.71
C TYR A 157 6.22 2.63 2.01
N VAL A 158 5.84 3.74 1.38
CA VAL A 158 4.51 4.33 1.53
C VAL A 158 3.65 3.82 0.38
N VAL A 159 2.64 3.00 0.70
CA VAL A 159 1.76 2.42 -0.32
C VAL A 159 0.73 3.45 -0.79
N HIS A 160 0.20 3.24 -2.01
CA HIS A 160 -0.88 4.02 -2.65
C HIS A 160 -0.84 5.52 -2.33
N VAL A 161 0.21 6.21 -2.79
CA VAL A 161 0.32 7.66 -2.65
C VAL A 161 -0.66 8.33 -3.61
N MET A 162 -1.62 9.07 -3.06
CA MET A 162 -2.76 9.63 -3.80
C MET A 162 -2.77 11.16 -3.85
N SER A 163 -2.04 11.84 -2.97
CA SER A 163 -2.03 13.30 -2.89
C SER A 163 -0.68 13.97 -3.13
N ILE A 164 -0.75 15.23 -3.57
CA ILE A 164 0.40 16.12 -3.64
C ILE A 164 1.01 16.32 -2.25
N ASP A 165 0.19 16.46 -1.21
CA ASP A 165 0.66 16.65 0.17
C ASP A 165 1.57 15.49 0.63
N ALA A 166 1.18 14.22 0.38
CA ALA A 166 2.01 13.07 0.67
C ALA A 166 3.25 12.99 -0.23
N MET A 167 3.09 13.26 -1.53
CA MET A 167 4.19 13.25 -2.50
C MET A 167 5.27 14.29 -2.15
N GLU A 168 4.87 15.48 -1.70
CA GLU A 168 5.80 16.52 -1.25
C GLU A 168 6.61 16.08 -0.03
N GLU A 169 5.99 15.44 0.96
CA GLU A 169 6.70 14.95 2.14
C GLU A 169 7.71 13.86 1.77
N ILE A 170 7.35 12.97 0.84
CA ILE A 170 8.27 11.98 0.30
C ILE A 170 9.41 12.64 -0.48
N ALA A 171 9.10 13.60 -1.35
CA ALA A 171 10.11 14.31 -2.15
C ALA A 171 11.10 15.08 -1.26
N LYS A 172 10.60 15.75 -0.21
CA LYS A 172 11.42 16.43 0.80
C LYS A 172 12.35 15.43 1.50
N ALA A 173 11.83 14.29 1.95
CA ALA A 173 12.61 13.26 2.63
C ALA A 173 13.69 12.62 1.75
N ARG A 174 13.39 12.37 0.46
CA ARG A 174 14.35 11.85 -0.52
C ARG A 174 15.46 12.87 -0.81
N LYS A 175 15.12 14.16 -0.92
CA LYS A 175 16.08 15.23 -1.21
C LYS A 175 17.05 15.51 -0.07
N SER A 176 16.62 15.41 1.18
CA SER A 176 17.48 15.69 2.34
C SER A 176 18.54 14.63 2.61
N GLY A 177 18.69 13.63 1.74
CA GLY A 177 19.77 12.65 1.82
C GLY A 177 19.73 11.81 3.10
N PHE A 178 18.53 11.59 3.67
CA PHE A 178 18.35 10.63 4.75
C PHE A 178 18.82 9.26 4.25
N PHE A 179 20.06 8.92 4.63
CA PHE A 179 20.88 7.81 4.13
C PHE A 179 20.07 6.51 4.00
N ASN A 180 20.29 5.78 2.89
CA ASN A 180 19.86 4.39 2.64
C ASN A 180 18.37 4.04 2.81
N SER A 181 17.50 5.03 3.02
CA SER A 181 16.07 4.78 3.23
C SER A 181 15.40 4.75 1.87
N TYR A 182 15.26 3.55 1.31
CA TYR A 182 14.52 3.33 0.08
C TYR A 182 13.03 3.64 0.29
N ILE A 183 12.66 4.92 0.20
CA ILE A 183 11.26 5.34 0.04
C ILE A 183 10.85 5.02 -1.39
N TYR A 184 10.42 3.78 -1.56
CA TYR A 184 9.75 3.35 -2.78
C TYR A 184 8.31 3.88 -2.74
N ILE A 185 7.96 4.56 -3.82
CA ILE A 185 6.62 5.03 -4.10
C ILE A 185 6.09 4.08 -5.16
N THR A 186 4.96 3.43 -4.92
CA THR A 186 4.14 3.00 -6.04
C THR A 186 3.15 4.08 -6.43
N CYS A 187 3.06 4.26 -7.75
CA CYS A 187 2.04 4.99 -8.49
C CYS A 187 0.67 4.91 -7.81
N LEU A 188 0.03 6.06 -7.56
CA LEU A 188 -0.95 6.66 -8.48
C LEU A 188 -1.98 5.61 -8.94
N LEU A 189 -3.07 5.47 -8.20
CA LEU A 189 -4.32 5.04 -8.83
C LEU A 189 -4.64 6.08 -9.92
N CYS A 190 -4.82 5.57 -11.15
CA CYS A 190 -5.46 6.25 -12.26
C CYS A 190 -6.83 6.82 -11.88
#